data_AF-A0A1S4DCC2-F1
#
_entry.id   AF-A0A1S4DCC2-F1
#
_cell.length_a   1.000
_cell.length_b   1.000
_cell.length_c   1.000
_cell.angle_alpha   90.00
_cell.angle_beta   90.00
_cell.angle_gamma   90.00
#
_symmetry.space_group_name_H-M   'P 1'
#
loop_
_entity.id
_entity.type
_entity.pdbx_description
1 polymer ?
#
loop_
_entity_poly.entity_id
_entity_poly.type
_entity_poly.pdbx_seq_one_letter_code
_entity_poly.pdbx_strand_id
1 'polypeptide(L)'
;MASLVERLRVRSDRRPVYNLDESDEEAEKPGKSGTKKQEIEKIVRSDAKDESCQACGGDSNLLYCETCNYAYHPKCLVPPLKAPLPSSWWCPECVSPLNDIDKILDCETRPTVADDNDASKLGSKQVFVKQYLVKWKGLSYLHCTWVPEKDFLKAYKAHPRLKTKVNNFHRQMSSMTNSEEEYVAIRPEWTTVDRILARRGDGEEKEYLVKWKELPYDECYWEFESDISSFQHEIERFHRVQSRYKKSSKQKGELKETTESNKKAKEFQQYESSPEFLSGGSLHPYQLEGLNFLRFAWSKQTHVILADEMGLGKTIQSIAFLASLFKENVSPHLVVAPLSTLRNWEREFATWAPQMNVVMYVGGAQARAIIRQYEFFFPKNLKKSKKKKSGQTVKSKQDRIKFDVLLTSYEMINMDSASLKPIKWECMIVDEGHRLKNKDSKLFSTLKQYSTRHRVLLTGTPLQNNLDELFMLMHFLDAGKFGSLEEFQQEFEDISQEEQVSRLHKMLAPHLLRRVKKDVMTELPPKKELILRVELSSKQKEYYKAILTRNFQILTRKGGAQISLINVVMELRKLCCHPFMLEGVEPEDNNEFTKYVMFLDSQLHDC
;
A
#
# COMPACT_ATOMS: atom_id res chain seq x y z
N MET A 1 -23.44 -11.05 16.54
CA MET A 1 -23.34 -10.14 17.71
C MET A 1 -22.40 -9.01 17.34
N ALA A 2 -22.92 -7.83 17.00
CA ALA A 2 -22.13 -6.66 16.64
C ALA A 2 -21.10 -6.34 17.74
N SER A 3 -19.82 -6.28 17.35
CA SER A 3 -18.72 -6.08 18.29
C SER A 3 -18.90 -4.76 19.02
N LEU A 4 -18.35 -4.65 20.22
CA LEU A 4 -18.42 -3.45 21.06
C LEU A 4 -17.94 -2.17 20.33
N VAL A 5 -17.14 -2.34 19.27
CA VAL A 5 -16.63 -1.28 18.37
C VAL A 5 -17.73 -0.66 17.51
N GLU A 6 -18.77 -1.43 17.17
CA GLU A 6 -19.85 -1.00 16.28
C GLU A 6 -20.90 -0.17 17.03
N ARG A 7 -21.04 -0.39 18.34
CA ARG A 7 -21.97 0.33 19.22
C ARG A 7 -21.43 1.64 19.79
N LEU A 8 -20.11 1.86 19.75
CA LEU A 8 -19.46 3.06 20.32
C LEU A 8 -19.23 4.19 19.29
N ARG A 9 -19.56 3.99 18.02
CA ARG A 9 -19.36 5.01 16.98
C ARG A 9 -20.67 5.74 16.70
N VAL A 10 -20.86 6.88 17.34
CA VAL A 10 -21.79 7.91 16.85
C VAL A 10 -21.26 8.35 15.49
N ARG A 11 -21.94 7.92 14.42
CA ARG A 11 -21.57 8.32 13.05
C ARG A 11 -21.92 9.79 12.91
N SER A 12 -20.95 10.61 12.55
CA SER A 12 -21.19 12.01 12.21
C SER A 12 -21.98 12.09 10.90
N ASP A 13 -23.10 12.81 10.90
CA ASP A 13 -23.92 13.07 9.71
C ASP A 13 -23.28 14.11 8.78
N ARG A 14 -21.95 14.11 8.65
CA ARG A 14 -21.23 15.06 7.79
C ARG A 14 -21.53 14.72 6.34
N ARG A 15 -22.30 15.58 5.68
CA ARG A 15 -22.50 15.57 4.24
C ARG A 15 -21.42 16.45 3.59
N PRO A 16 -21.08 16.23 2.30
CA PRO A 16 -20.19 17.12 1.57
C PRO A 16 -20.67 18.57 1.72
N VAL A 17 -19.79 19.45 2.20
CA VAL A 17 -20.07 20.89 2.22
C VAL A 17 -19.88 21.39 0.80
N TYR A 18 -20.97 21.82 0.17
CA TYR A 18 -20.99 22.31 -1.19
C TYR A 18 -20.06 23.52 -1.35
N ASN A 19 -18.88 23.33 -1.92
CA ASN A 19 -18.12 24.43 -2.51
C ASN A 19 -18.56 24.54 -3.97
N LEU A 20 -19.30 25.60 -4.27
CA LEU A 20 -19.76 25.94 -5.62
C LEU A 20 -18.63 26.49 -6.53
N ASP A 21 -17.37 26.41 -6.09
CA ASP A 21 -16.24 27.15 -6.66
C ASP A 21 -15.08 26.27 -7.22
N GLU A 22 -15.19 24.95 -7.24
CA GLU A 22 -14.16 24.11 -7.90
C GLU A 22 -14.64 23.66 -9.28
N SER A 23 -14.45 24.56 -10.26
CA SER A 23 -14.35 24.15 -11.67
C SER A 23 -13.04 23.38 -11.85
N ASP A 24 -13.09 22.06 -11.76
CA ASP A 24 -11.98 21.19 -12.15
C ASP A 24 -11.79 21.26 -13.68
N GLU A 25 -10.85 22.10 -14.13
CA GLU A 25 -10.20 21.93 -15.42
C GLU A 25 -9.26 20.72 -15.36
N GLU A 26 -9.78 19.52 -15.60
CA GLU A 26 -8.93 18.39 -16.00
C GLU A 26 -8.43 18.60 -17.44
N ALA A 27 -7.11 18.72 -17.57
CA ALA A 27 -6.39 18.89 -18.82
C ALA A 27 -6.60 17.70 -19.78
N GLU A 28 -7.42 17.90 -20.83
CA GLU A 28 -7.45 17.04 -22.00
C GLU A 28 -6.18 17.21 -22.86
N LYS A 29 -5.50 16.11 -23.16
CA LYS A 29 -4.51 16.05 -24.25
C LYS A 29 -5.22 15.98 -25.60
N PRO A 30 -4.66 16.55 -26.68
CA PRO A 30 -5.40 16.76 -27.92
C PRO A 30 -5.47 15.46 -28.73
N GLY A 31 -6.69 14.93 -28.89
CA GLY A 31 -7.01 13.82 -29.78
C GLY A 31 -8.32 14.12 -30.52
N LYS A 32 -8.22 14.44 -31.81
CA LYS A 32 -9.34 14.78 -32.69
C LYS A 32 -10.42 13.69 -32.72
N SER A 33 -11.67 14.04 -32.40
CA SER A 33 -12.86 13.73 -33.22
C SER A 33 -14.09 14.41 -32.61
N GLY A 34 -14.86 15.11 -33.43
CA GLY A 34 -15.95 15.98 -32.99
C GLY A 34 -17.09 15.22 -32.30
N THR A 35 -17.44 15.66 -31.09
CA THR A 35 -18.60 15.17 -30.37
C THR A 35 -19.70 16.23 -30.44
N LYS A 36 -20.85 15.86 -31.03
CA LYS A 36 -22.08 16.68 -30.98
C LYS A 36 -22.43 16.94 -29.51
N LYS A 37 -22.56 18.21 -29.11
CA LYS A 37 -23.23 18.59 -27.86
C LYS A 37 -24.65 18.01 -27.93
N GLN A 38 -24.93 16.97 -27.15
CA GLN A 38 -26.30 16.52 -26.93
C GLN A 38 -27.02 17.61 -26.13
N GLU A 39 -28.10 18.16 -26.66
CA GLU A 39 -29.00 19.07 -25.94
C GLU A 39 -29.56 18.34 -24.72
N ILE A 40 -29.29 18.88 -23.54
CA ILE A 40 -29.88 18.40 -22.29
C ILE A 40 -31.35 18.86 -22.31
N GLU A 41 -32.31 17.94 -22.38
CA GLU A 41 -33.73 18.25 -22.21
C GLU A 41 -33.94 18.87 -20.82
N LYS A 42 -34.34 20.15 -20.78
CA LYS A 42 -34.60 20.87 -19.52
C LYS A 42 -35.82 20.28 -18.82
N ILE A 43 -35.66 19.98 -17.53
CA ILE A 43 -36.75 19.48 -16.68
C ILE A 43 -37.74 20.63 -16.44
N VAL A 44 -38.95 20.51 -16.98
CA VAL A 44 -40.05 21.46 -16.71
C VAL A 44 -40.74 21.04 -15.41
N ARG A 45 -40.59 21.86 -14.38
CA ARG A 45 -41.26 21.69 -13.09
C ARG A 45 -42.50 22.59 -13.04
N SER A 46 -43.65 22.02 -12.68
CA SER A 46 -44.95 22.70 -12.69
C SER A 46 -45.11 23.75 -11.60
N ASP A 47 -44.24 23.74 -10.59
CA ASP A 47 -44.22 24.65 -9.45
C ASP A 47 -43.19 25.78 -9.58
N ALA A 48 -42.50 25.88 -10.72
CA ALA A 48 -41.58 26.97 -10.99
C ALA A 48 -42.35 28.30 -11.04
N LYS A 49 -41.87 29.30 -10.30
CA LYS A 49 -42.42 30.66 -10.40
C LYS A 49 -41.84 31.32 -11.65
N ASP A 50 -42.71 31.79 -12.54
CA ASP A 50 -42.29 32.48 -13.76
C ASP A 50 -41.49 33.75 -13.41
N GLU A 51 -40.34 33.89 -14.07
CA GLU A 51 -39.44 35.05 -14.00
C GLU A 51 -39.12 35.57 -12.58
N SER A 52 -39.16 34.69 -11.57
CA SER A 52 -38.96 35.08 -10.19
C SER A 52 -38.15 34.04 -9.40
N CYS A 53 -37.49 34.53 -8.35
CA CYS A 53 -36.67 33.70 -7.47
C CYS A 53 -37.56 32.71 -6.73
N GLN A 54 -37.23 31.43 -6.83
CA GLN A 54 -38.03 30.37 -6.21
C GLN A 54 -38.11 30.52 -4.68
N ALA A 55 -37.04 31.04 -4.06
CA ALA A 55 -36.96 31.26 -2.62
C ALA A 55 -37.75 32.48 -2.11
N CYS A 56 -37.67 33.63 -2.78
CA CYS A 56 -38.24 34.89 -2.25
C CYS A 56 -39.32 35.53 -3.15
N GLY A 57 -39.52 35.06 -4.37
CA GLY A 57 -40.51 35.58 -5.33
C GLY A 57 -40.13 36.90 -6.01
N GLY A 58 -38.91 37.42 -5.81
CA GLY A 58 -38.43 38.64 -6.47
C GLY A 58 -37.87 38.39 -7.87
N ASP A 59 -37.88 39.41 -8.72
CA ASP A 59 -37.69 39.39 -10.18
C ASP A 59 -36.28 39.85 -10.66
N SER A 60 -35.41 40.32 -9.77
CA SER A 60 -34.13 40.97 -10.15
C SER A 60 -32.87 40.14 -9.88
N ASN A 61 -31.92 40.06 -10.83
CA ASN A 61 -30.61 39.37 -10.68
C ASN A 61 -30.71 37.86 -10.38
N LEU A 62 -31.46 37.16 -11.22
CA LEU A 62 -31.73 35.73 -11.13
C LEU A 62 -30.64 34.87 -11.79
N LEU A 63 -30.31 33.76 -11.13
CA LEU A 63 -29.45 32.71 -11.63
C LEU A 63 -30.33 31.53 -12.07
N TYR A 64 -30.25 31.17 -13.35
CA TYR A 64 -31.07 30.11 -13.95
C TYR A 64 -30.34 28.78 -13.89
N CYS A 65 -31.06 27.73 -13.47
CA CYS A 65 -30.52 26.38 -13.46
C CYS A 65 -30.35 25.86 -14.89
N GLU A 66 -29.24 25.19 -15.19
CA GLU A 66 -29.02 24.59 -16.52
C GLU A 66 -29.97 23.43 -16.82
N THR A 67 -30.42 22.70 -15.80
CA THR A 67 -31.17 21.44 -15.96
C THR A 67 -32.65 21.55 -15.67
N CYS A 68 -33.15 22.68 -15.16
CA CYS A 68 -34.58 22.88 -14.92
C CYS A 68 -35.01 24.34 -15.10
N ASN A 69 -36.31 24.60 -15.04
CA ASN A 69 -36.90 25.94 -15.15
C ASN A 69 -36.87 26.78 -13.86
N TYR A 70 -36.12 26.39 -12.82
CA TYR A 70 -35.98 27.21 -11.60
C TYR A 70 -34.94 28.32 -11.73
N ALA A 71 -35.22 29.43 -11.04
CA ALA A 71 -34.35 30.58 -10.90
C ALA A 71 -34.19 30.97 -9.42
N TYR A 72 -32.99 31.39 -9.02
CA TYR A 72 -32.70 31.82 -7.64
C TYR A 72 -31.85 33.09 -7.61
N HIS A 73 -31.96 33.91 -6.58
CA HIS A 73 -30.97 34.95 -6.30
C HIS A 73 -29.70 34.34 -5.71
N PRO A 74 -28.50 34.79 -6.10
CA PRO A 74 -27.24 34.38 -5.47
C PRO A 74 -27.23 34.53 -3.94
N LYS A 75 -27.91 35.56 -3.42
CA LYS A 75 -28.05 35.86 -1.99
C LYS A 75 -29.08 34.98 -1.25
N CYS A 76 -30.03 34.40 -1.99
CA CYS A 76 -31.07 33.54 -1.43
C CYS A 76 -30.65 32.06 -1.38
N LEU A 77 -29.44 31.74 -1.84
CA LEU A 77 -28.85 30.41 -1.70
C LEU A 77 -28.21 30.26 -0.31
N VAL A 78 -28.19 29.02 0.18
CA VAL A 78 -27.54 28.67 1.44
C VAL A 78 -26.50 27.58 1.16
N PRO A 79 -25.19 27.88 1.21
CA PRO A 79 -24.59 29.20 1.47
C PRO A 79 -24.76 30.18 0.28
N PRO A 80 -24.75 31.51 0.52
CA PRO A 80 -24.93 32.51 -0.52
C PRO A 80 -23.72 32.55 -1.47
N LEU A 81 -23.99 32.55 -2.78
CA LEU A 81 -22.97 32.64 -3.83
C LEU A 81 -22.35 34.03 -3.86
N LYS A 82 -21.01 34.09 -3.81
CA LYS A 82 -20.23 35.32 -3.98
C LYS A 82 -19.72 35.41 -5.41
N ALA A 83 -19.56 36.63 -5.93
CA ALA A 83 -19.03 36.84 -7.29
C ALA A 83 -17.54 36.46 -7.37
N PRO A 84 -17.03 36.00 -8.54
CA PRO A 84 -17.73 35.86 -9.83
C PRO A 84 -18.65 34.64 -9.89
N LEU A 85 -19.81 34.79 -10.54
CA LEU A 85 -20.77 33.69 -10.69
C LEU A 85 -20.24 32.66 -11.72
N PRO A 86 -20.39 31.35 -11.45
CA PRO A 86 -19.93 30.30 -12.35
C PRO A 86 -20.69 30.33 -13.69
N SER A 87 -20.02 29.95 -14.78
CA SER A 87 -20.59 29.90 -16.13
C SER A 87 -21.69 28.83 -16.30
N SER A 88 -21.67 27.81 -15.43
CA SER A 88 -22.66 26.72 -15.38
C SER A 88 -23.11 26.53 -13.93
N TRP A 89 -24.42 26.57 -13.68
CA TRP A 89 -24.99 26.50 -12.33
C TRP A 89 -26.23 25.60 -12.27
N TRP A 90 -26.35 24.86 -11.17
CA TRP A 90 -27.49 23.99 -10.86
C TRP A 90 -28.15 24.43 -9.56
N CYS A 91 -29.48 24.46 -9.53
CA CYS A 91 -30.24 24.83 -8.33
C CYS A 91 -30.14 23.78 -7.22
N PRO A 92 -30.38 24.13 -5.95
CA PRO A 92 -30.31 23.19 -4.80
C PRO A 92 -31.15 21.93 -4.98
N GLU A 93 -32.23 22.06 -5.75
CA GLU A 93 -33.17 20.97 -6.07
C GLU A 93 -32.71 20.07 -7.23
N CYS A 94 -31.75 20.54 -8.04
CA CYS A 94 -31.11 19.78 -9.13
C CYS A 94 -29.70 19.30 -8.75
N VAL A 95 -29.05 19.96 -7.79
CA VAL A 95 -27.83 19.48 -7.12
C VAL A 95 -28.24 18.35 -6.19
N SER A 96 -28.36 17.14 -6.75
CA SER A 96 -28.50 15.96 -5.92
C SER A 96 -27.17 15.68 -5.21
N PRO A 97 -27.15 15.46 -3.89
CA PRO A 97 -25.96 14.97 -3.20
C PRO A 97 -25.38 13.73 -3.88
N LEU A 98 -26.24 12.96 -4.57
CA LEU A 98 -25.90 11.72 -5.25
C LEU A 98 -24.96 11.89 -6.47
N ASN A 99 -24.64 13.12 -6.86
CA ASN A 99 -23.62 13.40 -7.87
C ASN A 99 -22.20 13.10 -7.36
N ASP A 100 -22.00 13.24 -6.05
CA ASP A 100 -20.71 13.05 -5.39
C ASP A 100 -20.61 11.68 -4.70
N ILE A 101 -21.30 10.68 -5.24
CA ILE A 101 -21.14 9.30 -4.79
C ILE A 101 -19.82 8.75 -5.32
N ASP A 102 -18.95 8.35 -4.38
CA ASP A 102 -17.77 7.54 -4.70
C ASP A 102 -18.20 6.09 -4.93
N LYS A 103 -18.82 5.45 -3.93
CA LYS A 103 -19.21 4.02 -4.00
C LYS A 103 -20.56 3.76 -3.33
N ILE A 104 -21.27 2.76 -3.82
CA ILE A 104 -22.43 2.16 -3.14
C ILE A 104 -21.90 0.91 -2.46
N LEU A 105 -22.04 0.84 -1.15
CA LEU A 105 -21.43 -0.20 -0.31
C LEU A 105 -22.43 -1.29 0.04
N ASP A 106 -23.69 -0.95 0.28
CA ASP A 106 -24.68 -1.92 0.73
C ASP A 106 -26.10 -1.51 0.35
N CYS A 107 -27.03 -2.46 0.46
CA CYS A 107 -28.44 -2.22 0.29
C CYS A 107 -29.27 -3.06 1.27
N GLU A 108 -30.04 -2.37 2.11
CA GLU A 108 -30.91 -2.99 3.11
C GLU A 108 -32.30 -2.35 3.08
N THR A 109 -33.32 -3.14 3.42
CA THR A 109 -34.67 -2.63 3.66
C THR A 109 -34.79 -2.20 5.12
N ARG A 110 -34.92 -0.90 5.37
CA ARG A 110 -34.91 -0.32 6.72
C ARG A 110 -36.23 0.41 7.03
N PRO A 111 -36.72 0.38 8.29
CA PRO A 111 -37.89 1.16 8.69
C PRO A 111 -37.53 2.65 8.70
N THR A 112 -38.31 3.47 8.01
CA THR A 112 -38.16 4.94 7.98
C THR A 112 -39.40 5.61 8.58
N VAL A 113 -39.22 6.71 9.31
CA VAL A 113 -40.32 7.56 9.80
C VAL A 113 -40.89 8.31 8.58
N ALA A 114 -42.21 8.26 8.39
CA ALA A 114 -42.86 8.98 7.30
C ALA A 114 -42.60 10.49 7.45
N ASP A 115 -42.19 11.16 6.37
CA ASP A 115 -42.08 12.62 6.34
C ASP A 115 -43.45 13.22 6.67
N ASP A 116 -43.52 13.99 7.76
CA ASP A 116 -44.72 14.66 8.25
C ASP A 116 -45.24 15.66 7.20
N ASN A 117 -46.42 15.37 6.66
CA ASN A 117 -47.30 16.38 6.07
C ASN A 117 -48.78 16.17 6.44
N ASP A 118 -49.09 15.29 7.39
CA ASP A 118 -50.46 15.12 7.90
C ASP A 118 -50.45 14.56 9.34
N ALA A 119 -50.06 15.42 10.29
CA ALA A 119 -50.01 15.11 11.72
C ALA A 119 -51.41 15.07 12.36
N SER A 120 -52.31 14.22 11.87
CA SER A 120 -53.64 14.05 12.49
C SER A 120 -54.20 12.61 12.50
N LYS A 121 -53.45 11.58 12.10
CA LYS A 121 -53.86 10.18 12.30
C LYS A 121 -52.73 9.32 12.87
N LEU A 122 -52.73 9.18 14.18
CA LEU A 122 -51.80 8.35 14.94
C LEU A 122 -52.08 6.86 14.70
N GLY A 123 -51.15 6.22 13.99
CA GLY A 123 -50.97 4.78 13.91
C GLY A 123 -49.62 4.57 13.25
N SER A 124 -48.60 4.24 14.03
CA SER A 124 -47.19 4.12 13.63
C SER A 124 -47.00 3.10 12.49
N LYS A 125 -47.25 3.53 11.25
CA LYS A 125 -46.88 2.78 10.05
C LYS A 125 -45.41 3.01 9.81
N GLN A 126 -44.57 2.14 10.39
CA GLN A 126 -43.18 2.03 9.97
C GLN A 126 -43.17 1.61 8.50
N VAL A 127 -42.78 2.52 7.61
CA VAL A 127 -42.65 2.21 6.18
C VAL A 127 -41.26 1.63 5.98
N PHE A 128 -41.21 0.37 5.54
CA PHE A 128 -39.96 -0.28 5.14
C PHE A 128 -39.56 0.24 3.77
N VAL A 129 -38.48 1.02 3.71
CA VAL A 129 -37.96 1.60 2.48
C VAL A 129 -36.60 0.99 2.21
N LYS A 130 -36.35 0.61 0.96
CA LYS A 130 -35.04 0.18 0.51
C LYS A 130 -34.08 1.37 0.58
N GLN A 131 -32.97 1.18 1.30
CA GLN A 131 -31.93 2.18 1.48
C GLN A 131 -30.61 1.65 0.94
N TYR A 132 -29.75 2.55 0.46
CA TYR A 132 -28.41 2.26 -0.01
C TYR A 132 -27.38 2.92 0.90
N LEU A 133 -26.38 2.16 1.33
CA LEU A 133 -25.24 2.72 2.07
C LEU A 133 -24.26 3.34 1.07
N VAL A 134 -24.04 4.64 1.21
CA VAL A 134 -23.28 5.43 0.25
C VAL A 134 -21.98 5.94 0.88
N LYS A 135 -20.87 5.76 0.16
CA LYS A 135 -19.60 6.45 0.40
C LYS A 135 -19.54 7.71 -0.48
N TRP A 136 -19.29 8.85 0.15
CA TRP A 136 -19.18 10.14 -0.52
C TRP A 136 -17.75 10.42 -1.00
N LYS A 137 -17.62 11.14 -2.11
CA LYS A 137 -16.32 11.63 -2.61
C LYS A 137 -15.72 12.61 -1.59
N GLY A 138 -14.40 12.53 -1.41
CA GLY A 138 -13.65 13.44 -0.54
C GLY A 138 -13.87 13.23 0.97
N LEU A 139 -14.67 12.23 1.36
CA LEU A 139 -14.92 11.88 2.76
C LEU A 139 -14.49 10.44 3.05
N SER A 140 -14.10 10.19 4.31
CA SER A 140 -13.75 8.85 4.77
C SER A 140 -14.97 7.94 4.94
N TYR A 141 -14.69 6.65 5.18
CA TYR A 141 -15.73 5.64 5.46
C TYR A 141 -16.49 5.89 6.78
N LEU A 142 -16.05 6.82 7.63
CA LEU A 142 -16.79 7.23 8.82
C LEU A 142 -18.09 7.95 8.49
N HIS A 143 -18.10 8.71 7.38
CA HIS A 143 -19.22 9.56 6.98
C HIS A 143 -20.16 8.87 5.99
N CYS A 144 -20.11 7.54 5.90
CA CYS A 144 -21.03 6.77 5.06
C CYS A 144 -22.45 6.84 5.62
N THR A 145 -23.40 7.25 4.79
CA THR A 145 -24.80 7.45 5.18
C THR A 145 -25.74 6.57 4.37
N TRP A 146 -26.86 6.19 4.97
CA TRP A 146 -27.94 5.49 4.28
C TRP A 146 -28.81 6.49 3.53
N VAL A 147 -29.01 6.24 2.24
CA VAL A 147 -29.84 7.07 1.36
C VAL A 147 -31.02 6.25 0.85
N PRO A 148 -32.27 6.74 1.00
CA PRO A 148 -33.46 6.08 0.47
C PRO A 148 -33.47 5.93 -1.06
N GLU A 149 -34.02 4.82 -1.56
CA GLU A 149 -34.19 4.58 -3.00
C GLU A 149 -35.02 5.68 -3.71
N LYS A 150 -35.97 6.30 -2.99
CA LYS A 150 -36.74 7.45 -3.50
C LYS A 150 -35.85 8.59 -4.02
N ASP A 151 -34.70 8.81 -3.38
CA ASP A 151 -33.78 9.89 -3.76
C ASP A 151 -32.93 9.50 -4.97
N PHE A 152 -32.56 8.22 -5.10
CA PHE A 152 -31.91 7.69 -6.32
C PHE A 152 -32.84 7.78 -7.53
N LEU A 153 -34.13 7.43 -7.36
CA LEU A 153 -35.13 7.52 -8.44
C LEU A 153 -35.33 8.95 -8.93
N LYS A 154 -35.32 9.94 -8.01
CA LYS A 154 -35.31 11.36 -8.37
C LYS A 154 -34.03 11.73 -9.12
N ALA A 155 -32.87 11.29 -8.63
CA ALA A 155 -31.58 11.62 -9.22
C ALA A 155 -31.32 10.97 -10.59
N TYR A 156 -31.91 9.81 -10.90
CA TYR A 156 -31.77 9.17 -12.22
C TYR A 156 -32.25 10.05 -13.37
N LYS A 157 -33.24 10.93 -13.13
CA LYS A 157 -33.74 11.86 -14.14
C LYS A 157 -32.68 12.90 -14.52
N ALA A 158 -31.87 13.33 -13.55
CA ALA A 158 -30.78 14.28 -13.78
C ALA A 158 -29.47 13.60 -14.19
N HIS A 159 -29.21 12.37 -13.74
CA HIS A 159 -27.93 11.67 -13.95
C HIS A 159 -28.14 10.21 -14.37
N PRO A 160 -28.28 9.94 -15.69
CA PRO A 160 -28.48 8.58 -16.21
C PRO A 160 -27.34 7.60 -15.84
N ARG A 161 -26.12 8.11 -15.66
CA ARG A 161 -24.94 7.30 -15.24
C ARG A 161 -25.12 6.66 -13.86
N LEU A 162 -25.87 7.31 -12.96
CA LEU A 162 -26.14 6.78 -11.62
C LEU A 162 -26.98 5.50 -11.69
N LYS A 163 -27.92 5.42 -12.65
CA LYS A 163 -28.73 4.22 -12.89
C LYS A 163 -27.86 3.03 -13.29
N THR A 164 -26.89 3.24 -14.18
CA THR A 164 -25.92 2.20 -14.57
C THR A 164 -25.07 1.75 -13.38
N LYS A 165 -24.65 2.70 -12.51
CA LYS A 165 -23.87 2.39 -11.29
C LYS A 165 -24.65 1.50 -10.32
N VAL A 166 -25.92 1.81 -10.07
CA VAL A 166 -26.79 1.00 -9.19
C VAL A 166 -27.08 -0.38 -9.80
N ASN A 167 -27.33 -0.46 -11.12
CA ASN A 167 -27.52 -1.74 -11.80
C ASN A 167 -26.27 -2.63 -11.73
N ASN A 168 -25.08 -2.06 -11.92
CA ASN A 168 -23.82 -2.78 -11.77
C ASN A 168 -23.60 -3.26 -10.34
N PHE A 169 -23.95 -2.44 -9.34
CA PHE A 169 -23.91 -2.82 -7.93
C PHE A 169 -24.83 -4.03 -7.65
N HIS A 170 -26.08 -4.00 -8.10
CA HIS A 170 -26.99 -5.14 -7.92
C HIS A 170 -26.46 -6.44 -8.56
N ARG A 171 -25.86 -6.37 -9.75
CA ARG A 171 -25.25 -7.53 -10.41
C ARG A 171 -24.08 -8.11 -9.60
N GLN A 172 -23.27 -7.24 -9.00
CA GLN A 172 -22.17 -7.68 -8.12
C GLN A 172 -22.70 -8.29 -6.83
N MET A 173 -23.68 -7.64 -6.20
CA MET A 173 -24.30 -8.13 -4.95
C MET A 173 -24.92 -9.52 -5.13
N SER A 174 -25.67 -9.75 -6.22
CA SER A 174 -26.23 -11.08 -6.51
C SER A 174 -25.19 -12.17 -6.69
N SER A 175 -23.98 -11.81 -7.12
CA SER A 175 -22.86 -12.76 -7.22
C SER A 175 -22.22 -13.05 -5.86
N MET A 176 -22.20 -12.07 -4.94
CA MET A 176 -21.60 -12.19 -3.62
C MET A 176 -22.53 -12.87 -2.61
N THR A 177 -23.86 -12.71 -2.73
CA THR A 177 -24.82 -13.42 -1.87
C THR A 177 -24.80 -14.94 -2.11
N ASN A 178 -24.29 -15.40 -3.26
CA ASN A 178 -24.13 -16.83 -3.56
C ASN A 178 -22.85 -17.45 -2.96
N SER A 179 -21.91 -16.65 -2.43
CA SER A 179 -20.77 -17.16 -1.66
C SER A 179 -21.14 -17.22 -0.17
N GLU A 180 -20.85 -18.33 0.50
CA GLU A 180 -21.11 -18.55 1.94
C GLU A 180 -20.29 -17.60 2.89
N GLU A 181 -19.55 -16.64 2.34
CA GLU A 181 -18.76 -15.68 3.13
C GLU A 181 -19.66 -14.57 3.70
N GLU A 182 -19.49 -14.27 4.99
CA GLU A 182 -20.17 -13.17 5.69
C GLU A 182 -19.79 -11.82 5.05
N TYR A 183 -20.69 -11.25 4.24
CA TYR A 183 -20.47 -9.98 3.59
C TYR A 183 -20.49 -8.82 4.60
N VAL A 184 -19.35 -8.15 4.76
CA VAL A 184 -19.22 -6.96 5.61
C VAL A 184 -19.05 -5.72 4.73
N ALA A 185 -20.08 -4.87 4.67
CA ALA A 185 -20.09 -3.67 3.82
C ALA A 185 -19.00 -2.64 4.14
N ILE A 186 -18.66 -2.46 5.42
CA ILE A 186 -17.55 -1.62 5.87
C ILE A 186 -16.70 -2.43 6.84
N ARG A 187 -15.47 -2.76 6.42
CA ARG A 187 -14.52 -3.42 7.29
C ARG A 187 -14.15 -2.51 8.48
N PRO A 188 -14.13 -3.01 9.72
CA PRO A 188 -13.76 -2.22 10.91
C PRO A 188 -12.39 -1.52 10.78
N GLU A 189 -11.47 -2.09 10.01
CA GLU A 189 -10.14 -1.56 9.74
C GLU A 189 -10.20 -0.23 8.97
N TRP A 190 -11.13 -0.08 8.01
CA TRP A 190 -11.25 1.13 7.17
C TRP A 190 -11.71 2.37 7.91
N THR A 191 -12.18 2.18 9.13
CA THR A 191 -12.65 3.23 10.05
C THR A 191 -11.75 3.33 11.29
N THR A 192 -10.62 2.62 11.27
CA THR A 192 -9.59 2.67 12.31
C THR A 192 -8.42 3.50 11.80
N VAL A 193 -8.03 4.52 12.58
CA VAL A 193 -6.87 5.36 12.26
C VAL A 193 -5.61 4.48 12.30
N ASP A 194 -4.84 4.52 11.22
CA ASP A 194 -3.52 3.90 11.12
C ASP A 194 -2.44 4.90 11.53
N ARG A 195 -2.50 6.11 10.96
CA ARG A 195 -1.55 7.19 11.25
C ARG A 195 -2.05 8.56 10.83
N ILE A 196 -1.46 9.59 11.42
CA ILE A 196 -1.71 11.00 11.09
C ILE A 196 -0.54 11.58 10.32
N LEU A 197 -0.82 12.18 9.15
CA LEU A 197 0.21 12.66 8.23
C LEU A 197 0.52 14.14 8.47
N ALA A 198 -0.53 14.94 8.66
CA ALA A 198 -0.47 16.39 8.72
C ALA A 198 -1.59 16.95 9.61
N ARG A 199 -1.44 18.22 9.99
CA ARG A 199 -2.41 18.99 10.78
C ARG A 199 -2.61 20.35 10.13
N ARG A 200 -3.86 20.81 10.03
CA ARG A 200 -4.26 22.15 9.60
C ARG A 200 -5.29 22.74 10.57
N GLY A 201 -5.49 24.05 10.51
CA GLY A 201 -6.35 24.80 11.44
C GLY A 201 -5.62 25.34 12.67
N ASP A 202 -6.07 26.49 13.16
CA ASP A 202 -5.62 27.15 14.38
C ASP A 202 -6.84 27.31 15.33
N GLY A 203 -6.71 26.98 16.63
CA GLY A 203 -7.80 27.12 17.62
C GLY A 203 -8.58 25.83 17.89
N GLU A 204 -9.91 25.92 17.92
CA GLU A 204 -10.85 24.82 18.24
C GLU A 204 -11.17 23.92 17.03
N GLU A 205 -10.99 24.41 15.80
CA GLU A 205 -11.20 23.64 14.56
C GLU A 205 -9.90 23.00 14.07
N LYS A 206 -9.35 22.05 14.85
CA LYS A 206 -8.17 21.31 14.41
C LYS A 206 -8.57 20.15 13.50
N GLU A 207 -8.02 20.15 12.30
CA GLU A 207 -8.18 19.05 11.34
C GLU A 207 -6.86 18.31 11.14
N TYR A 208 -6.94 16.99 11.07
CA TYR A 208 -5.84 16.09 10.85
C TYR A 208 -6.02 15.32 9.55
N LEU A 209 -4.96 15.18 8.75
CA LEU A 209 -4.96 14.32 7.59
C LEU A 209 -4.71 12.89 8.06
N VAL A 210 -5.73 12.06 7.95
CA VAL A 210 -5.78 10.71 8.51
C VAL A 210 -5.56 9.68 7.42
N LYS A 211 -4.66 8.74 7.67
CA LYS A 211 -4.59 7.47 6.94
C LYS A 211 -5.26 6.37 7.76
N TRP A 212 -6.07 5.59 7.06
CA TRP A 212 -6.87 4.49 7.59
C TRP A 212 -6.15 3.15 7.41
N LYS A 213 -6.43 2.19 8.30
CA LYS A 213 -5.84 0.85 8.21
C LYS A 213 -6.34 0.13 6.96
N GLU A 214 -5.43 -0.63 6.34
CA GLU A 214 -5.62 -1.38 5.09
C GLU A 214 -5.98 -0.56 3.84
N LEU A 215 -6.28 0.74 3.97
CA LEU A 215 -6.54 1.63 2.84
C LEU A 215 -5.24 2.28 2.33
N PRO A 216 -5.13 2.54 1.02
CA PRO A 216 -3.96 3.17 0.43
C PRO A 216 -3.87 4.68 0.76
N TYR A 217 -2.74 5.33 0.45
CA TYR A 217 -2.50 6.73 0.82
C TYR A 217 -3.36 7.74 0.04
N ASP A 218 -3.89 7.36 -1.12
CA ASP A 218 -4.88 8.15 -1.90
C ASP A 218 -6.26 8.22 -1.25
N GLU A 219 -6.55 7.34 -0.29
CA GLU A 219 -7.75 7.40 0.54
C GLU A 219 -7.45 8.02 1.92
N CYS A 220 -6.63 9.08 1.96
CA CYS A 220 -6.43 9.90 3.17
C CYS A 220 -7.36 11.11 3.15
N TYR A 221 -8.02 11.37 4.28
CA TYR A 221 -9.02 12.43 4.39
C TYR A 221 -8.74 13.34 5.58
N TRP A 222 -9.16 14.61 5.49
CA TRP A 222 -9.05 15.56 6.58
C TRP A 222 -10.23 15.38 7.53
N GLU A 223 -9.94 15.07 8.79
CA GLU A 223 -10.95 14.82 9.83
C GLU A 223 -10.76 15.78 11.01
N PHE A 224 -11.86 16.15 11.66
CA PHE A 224 -11.81 16.97 12.87
C PHE A 224 -11.30 16.18 14.07
N GLU A 225 -10.66 16.87 15.01
CA GLU A 225 -10.19 16.29 16.28
C GLU A 225 -11.34 15.61 17.08
N SER A 226 -12.58 16.09 16.95
CA SER A 226 -13.77 15.48 17.55
C SER A 226 -14.02 14.06 17.04
N ASP A 227 -13.91 13.86 15.73
CA ASP A 227 -14.29 12.63 15.03
C ASP A 227 -13.26 11.52 15.26
N ILE A 228 -12.00 11.90 15.51
CA ILE A 228 -10.89 10.99 15.79
C ILE A 228 -10.48 10.94 17.26
N SER A 229 -11.26 11.54 18.15
CA SER A 229 -10.96 11.63 19.60
C SER A 229 -10.70 10.27 20.26
N SER A 230 -11.32 9.19 19.76
CA SER A 230 -11.08 7.82 20.22
C SER A 230 -9.65 7.31 19.93
N PHE A 231 -8.91 7.96 19.03
CA PHE A 231 -7.58 7.57 18.56
C PHE A 231 -6.48 8.53 19.06
N GLN A 232 -6.61 9.02 20.29
CA GLN A 232 -5.67 9.98 20.88
C GLN A 232 -4.20 9.51 20.86
N HIS A 233 -3.97 8.20 20.99
CA HIS A 233 -2.62 7.62 20.94
C HIS A 233 -1.89 7.92 19.61
N GLU A 234 -2.58 7.91 18.47
CA GLU A 234 -1.99 8.24 17.18
C GLU A 234 -1.72 9.74 17.03
N ILE A 235 -2.56 10.60 17.62
CA ILE A 235 -2.34 12.05 17.69
C ILE A 235 -1.09 12.35 18.52
N GLU A 236 -0.95 11.72 19.68
CA GLU A 236 0.24 11.83 20.52
C GLU A 236 1.50 11.33 19.83
N ARG A 237 1.41 10.20 19.11
CA ARG A 237 2.50 9.66 18.30
C ARG A 237 2.94 10.66 17.25
N PHE A 238 2.00 11.28 16.54
CA PHE A 238 2.30 12.33 15.56
C PHE A 238 3.03 13.52 16.19
N HIS A 239 2.57 14.01 17.35
CA HIS A 239 3.24 15.08 18.08
C HIS A 239 4.63 14.68 18.59
N ARG A 240 4.82 13.42 19.01
CA ARG A 240 6.11 12.86 19.39
C ARG A 240 7.11 12.90 18.23
N VAL A 241 6.69 12.49 17.04
CA VAL A 241 7.52 12.55 15.82
C VAL A 241 7.90 14.01 15.50
N GLN A 242 6.92 14.93 15.52
CA GLN A 242 7.18 16.35 15.25
C GLN A 242 8.10 17.02 16.27
N SER A 243 7.95 16.71 17.56
CA SER A 243 8.76 17.31 18.64
C SER A 243 10.20 16.81 18.60
N ARG A 244 10.43 15.52 18.29
CA ARG A 244 11.77 14.96 18.07
C ARG A 244 12.53 15.69 16.97
N TYR A 245 11.86 15.96 15.84
CA TYR A 245 12.48 16.74 14.77
C TYR A 245 12.86 18.16 15.23
N LYS A 246 11.98 18.85 15.96
CA LYS A 246 12.28 20.18 16.50
C LYS A 246 13.52 20.15 17.41
N LYS A 247 13.64 19.15 18.30
CA LYS A 247 14.81 18.97 19.18
C LYS A 247 16.10 18.69 18.38
N SER A 248 16.06 17.74 17.44
CA SER A 248 17.21 17.40 16.58
C SER A 248 17.66 18.60 15.73
N SER A 249 16.72 19.40 15.22
CA SER A 249 17.02 20.60 14.42
C SER A 249 17.68 21.73 15.22
N LYS A 250 17.41 21.83 16.54
CA LYS A 250 18.05 22.77 17.45
C LYS A 250 19.46 22.31 17.81
N GLN A 251 19.63 21.03 18.18
CA GLN A 251 20.94 20.44 18.49
C GLN A 251 21.90 20.46 17.29
N LYS A 252 21.42 20.18 16.06
CA LYS A 252 22.25 20.32 14.84
C LYS A 252 22.68 21.75 14.53
N GLY A 253 22.02 22.76 15.09
CA GLY A 253 22.40 24.17 14.99
C GLY A 253 23.58 24.52 15.89
N GLU A 254 23.63 23.95 17.10
CA GLU A 254 24.70 24.17 18.08
C GLU A 254 25.93 23.26 17.84
N LEU A 255 25.74 22.04 17.32
CA LEU A 255 26.85 21.13 17.03
C LEU A 255 27.67 21.50 15.77
N LYS A 256 27.16 22.32 14.85
CA LYS A 256 27.90 22.64 13.62
C LYS A 256 29.18 23.44 13.83
N GLU A 257 29.35 24.11 14.97
CA GLU A 257 30.59 24.84 15.32
C GLU A 257 31.61 24.00 16.12
N THR A 258 31.22 22.81 16.62
CA THR A 258 32.07 22.00 17.52
C THR A 258 32.37 20.57 17.04
N THR A 259 31.73 20.09 15.96
CA THR A 259 31.73 18.65 15.62
C THR A 259 32.59 18.25 14.41
N GLU A 260 33.40 19.13 13.84
CA GLU A 260 34.43 18.70 12.88
C GLU A 260 35.60 17.99 13.58
N SER A 261 35.77 18.20 14.89
CA SER A 261 36.93 17.71 15.65
C SER A 261 36.71 16.38 16.40
N ASN A 262 35.48 15.83 16.44
CA ASN A 262 35.14 14.71 17.34
C ASN A 262 34.47 13.49 16.66
N LYS A 263 34.73 13.29 15.36
CA LYS A 263 34.38 12.04 14.63
C LYS A 263 35.35 10.89 14.94
N LYS A 264 35.78 10.73 16.19
CA LYS A 264 36.33 9.43 16.61
C LYS A 264 35.13 8.48 16.64
N ALA A 265 35.15 7.47 15.76
CA ALA A 265 34.17 6.40 15.77
C ALA A 265 34.06 5.89 17.20
N LYS A 266 32.87 5.99 17.82
CA LYS A 266 32.63 5.35 19.12
C LYS A 266 33.09 3.90 18.97
N GLU A 267 33.99 3.45 19.83
CA GLU A 267 34.46 2.08 19.82
C GLU A 267 33.26 1.14 19.92
N PHE A 268 33.29 0.07 19.15
CA PHE A 268 32.22 -0.91 19.11
C PHE A 268 32.07 -1.55 20.50
N GLN A 269 30.90 -1.39 21.10
CA GLN A 269 30.51 -2.09 22.32
C GLN A 269 29.58 -3.24 21.97
N GLN A 270 29.98 -4.45 22.35
CA GLN A 270 29.17 -5.65 22.18
C GLN A 270 28.00 -5.64 23.15
N TYR A 271 26.81 -6.03 22.69
CA TYR A 271 25.66 -6.25 23.54
C TYR A 271 25.73 -7.66 24.13
N GLU A 272 25.79 -7.76 25.45
CA GLU A 272 25.76 -9.04 26.19
C GLU A 272 24.33 -9.53 26.44
N SER A 273 23.36 -8.61 26.46
CA SER A 273 21.94 -8.89 26.65
C SER A 273 21.09 -8.20 25.59
N SER A 274 19.82 -8.62 25.51
CA SER A 274 18.85 -7.99 24.60
C SER A 274 18.72 -6.49 24.91
N PRO A 275 18.88 -5.60 23.92
CA PRO A 275 18.84 -4.17 24.19
C PRO A 275 17.48 -3.69 24.71
N GLU A 276 17.48 -2.89 25.78
CA GLU A 276 16.27 -2.38 26.47
C GLU A 276 15.32 -1.54 25.59
N PHE A 277 15.76 -1.12 24.41
CA PHE A 277 14.95 -0.30 23.50
C PHE A 277 14.08 -1.11 22.55
N LEU A 278 14.22 -2.42 22.58
CA LEU A 278 13.36 -3.33 21.85
C LEU A 278 12.14 -3.63 22.72
N SER A 279 10.95 -3.40 22.18
CA SER A 279 9.68 -3.66 22.89
C SER A 279 9.11 -5.05 22.61
N GLY A 280 9.62 -5.74 21.60
CA GLY A 280 9.08 -7.03 21.11
C GLY A 280 9.46 -8.25 21.95
N GLY A 281 10.20 -8.07 23.05
CA GLY A 281 10.70 -9.14 23.90
C GLY A 281 12.23 -9.28 23.84
N SER A 282 12.72 -10.45 24.27
CA SER A 282 14.15 -10.79 24.24
C SER A 282 14.54 -11.47 22.94
N LEU A 283 15.66 -11.06 22.36
CA LEU A 283 16.31 -11.75 21.25
C LEU A 283 16.90 -13.08 21.72
N HIS A 284 16.85 -14.09 20.86
CA HIS A 284 17.58 -15.33 21.09
C HIS A 284 19.11 -15.07 21.06
N PRO A 285 19.94 -15.90 21.72
CA PRO A 285 21.39 -15.71 21.76
C PRO A 285 22.03 -15.56 20.37
N TYR A 286 21.66 -16.41 19.42
CA TYR A 286 22.13 -16.31 18.03
C TYR A 286 21.65 -15.01 17.35
N GLN A 287 20.45 -14.52 17.66
CA GLN A 287 19.99 -13.24 17.10
C GLN A 287 20.80 -12.05 17.66
N LEU A 288 21.20 -12.12 18.93
CA LEU A 288 22.08 -11.14 19.56
C LEU A 288 23.49 -11.15 18.94
N GLU A 289 24.05 -12.33 18.67
CA GLU A 289 25.29 -12.46 17.91
C GLU A 289 25.17 -11.84 16.50
N GLY A 290 24.04 -12.07 15.83
CA GLY A 290 23.76 -11.48 14.52
C GLY A 290 23.69 -9.95 14.58
N LEU A 291 23.03 -9.39 15.60
CA LEU A 291 23.03 -7.95 15.86
C LEU A 291 24.45 -7.40 16.10
N ASN A 292 25.24 -8.08 16.93
CA ASN A 292 26.61 -7.71 17.24
C ASN A 292 27.50 -7.75 15.98
N PHE A 293 27.33 -8.76 15.12
CA PHE A 293 28.01 -8.85 13.83
C PHE A 293 27.67 -7.66 12.93
N LEU A 294 26.38 -7.33 12.75
CA LEU A 294 25.95 -6.18 11.96
C LEU A 294 26.51 -4.86 12.50
N ARG A 295 26.52 -4.71 13.83
CA ARG A 295 27.08 -3.53 14.51
C ARG A 295 28.60 -3.41 14.37
N PHE A 296 29.30 -4.52 14.50
CA PHE A 296 30.75 -4.57 14.29
C PHE A 296 31.10 -4.18 12.85
N ALA A 297 30.41 -4.75 11.86
CA ALA A 297 30.59 -4.42 10.46
C ALA A 297 30.28 -2.94 10.15
N TRP A 298 29.23 -2.38 10.76
CA TRP A 298 28.93 -0.96 10.69
C TRP A 298 30.09 -0.09 11.22
N SER A 299 30.68 -0.45 12.36
CA SER A 299 31.83 0.29 12.94
C SER A 299 33.05 0.29 12.02
N LYS A 300 33.27 -0.79 11.27
CA LYS A 300 34.36 -0.95 10.30
C LYS A 300 34.02 -0.42 8.91
N GLN A 301 32.78 0.02 8.67
CA GLN A 301 32.27 0.43 7.36
C GLN A 301 32.38 -0.70 6.30
N THR A 302 32.22 -1.94 6.75
CA THR A 302 32.24 -3.13 5.88
C THR A 302 30.81 -3.51 5.55
N HIS A 303 30.47 -3.69 4.27
CA HIS A 303 29.15 -4.16 3.85
C HIS A 303 28.97 -5.66 4.11
N VAL A 304 27.74 -6.14 4.35
CA VAL A 304 27.50 -7.50 4.86
C VAL A 304 26.34 -8.24 4.20
N ILE A 305 26.39 -9.57 4.26
CA ILE A 305 25.38 -10.54 3.86
C ILE A 305 25.00 -11.36 5.08
N LEU A 306 23.74 -11.24 5.50
CA LEU A 306 23.14 -12.12 6.51
C LEU A 306 22.44 -13.28 5.80
N ALA A 307 23.11 -14.42 5.75
CA ALA A 307 22.71 -15.63 5.05
C ALA A 307 22.19 -16.73 6.00
N ASP A 308 21.62 -16.35 7.15
CA ASP A 308 20.97 -17.27 8.06
C ASP A 308 19.80 -18.01 7.38
N GLU A 309 19.60 -19.28 7.72
CA GLU A 309 18.48 -20.09 7.23
C GLU A 309 17.11 -19.40 7.41
N MET A 310 16.19 -19.63 6.48
CA MET A 310 14.83 -19.10 6.52
C MET A 310 14.13 -19.45 7.84
N GLY A 311 13.63 -18.44 8.55
CA GLY A 311 12.95 -18.60 9.84
C GLY A 311 13.79 -18.27 11.07
N LEU A 312 15.10 -18.01 10.95
CA LEU A 312 15.97 -17.59 12.07
C LEU A 312 15.84 -16.10 12.46
N GLY A 313 14.77 -15.42 12.03
CA GLY A 313 14.52 -14.04 12.45
C GLY A 313 15.45 -12.98 11.84
N LYS A 314 15.94 -13.16 10.60
CA LYS A 314 16.74 -12.13 9.87
C LYS A 314 16.10 -10.74 9.88
N THR A 315 14.78 -10.68 9.74
CA THR A 315 13.99 -9.45 9.82
C THR A 315 14.16 -8.78 11.19
N ILE A 316 14.00 -9.54 12.27
CA ILE A 316 14.12 -9.04 13.65
C ILE A 316 15.55 -8.57 13.93
N GLN A 317 16.57 -9.35 13.53
CA GLN A 317 17.98 -8.96 13.66
C GLN A 317 18.28 -7.64 12.93
N SER A 318 17.71 -7.46 11.73
CA SER A 318 17.84 -6.23 10.94
C SER A 318 17.13 -5.05 11.59
N ILE A 319 15.93 -5.24 12.14
CA ILE A 319 15.20 -4.20 12.86
C ILE A 319 15.94 -3.79 14.12
N ALA A 320 16.46 -4.76 14.89
CA ALA A 320 17.26 -4.49 16.07
C ALA A 320 18.53 -3.69 15.73
N PHE A 321 19.16 -4.02 14.61
CA PHE A 321 20.30 -3.27 14.09
C PHE A 321 19.92 -1.82 13.75
N LEU A 322 18.85 -1.59 12.99
CA LEU A 322 18.40 -0.23 12.67
C LEU A 322 17.94 0.55 13.91
N ALA A 323 17.29 -0.09 14.87
CA ALA A 323 16.87 0.52 16.13
C ALA A 323 18.07 0.95 17.00
N SER A 324 19.16 0.17 16.98
CA SER A 324 20.41 0.56 17.65
C SER A 324 21.07 1.77 17.00
N LEU A 325 21.04 1.89 15.66
CA LEU A 325 21.52 3.06 14.92
C LEU A 325 20.63 4.29 15.17
N PHE A 326 19.33 4.08 15.28
CA PHE A 326 18.37 5.13 15.60
C PHE A 326 18.66 5.77 16.96
N LYS A 327 19.06 4.98 17.97
CA LYS A 327 19.52 5.54 19.27
C LYS A 327 20.74 6.43 19.16
N GLU A 328 21.60 6.20 18.18
CA GLU A 328 22.76 7.03 17.88
C GLU A 328 22.42 8.25 17.00
N ASN A 329 21.13 8.49 16.74
CA ASN A 329 20.61 9.52 15.83
C ASN A 329 21.12 9.37 14.38
N VAL A 330 21.38 8.13 13.95
CA VAL A 330 21.72 7.80 12.57
C VAL A 330 20.42 7.45 11.83
N SER A 331 20.07 8.25 10.83
CA SER A 331 18.94 8.06 9.92
C SER A 331 19.14 8.98 8.70
N PRO A 332 18.51 8.73 7.52
CA PRO A 332 17.48 7.73 7.21
C PRO A 332 18.02 6.40 6.67
N HIS A 333 17.21 5.34 6.77
CA HIS A 333 17.51 4.00 6.26
C HIS A 333 16.50 3.54 5.21
N LEU A 334 16.98 2.76 4.22
CA LEU A 334 16.16 2.18 3.16
C LEU A 334 16.07 0.67 3.34
N VAL A 335 14.87 0.12 3.30
CA VAL A 335 14.63 -1.33 3.27
C VAL A 335 13.90 -1.65 1.97
N VAL A 336 14.52 -2.48 1.14
CA VAL A 336 13.96 -2.97 -0.12
C VAL A 336 13.60 -4.44 0.07
N ALA A 337 12.33 -4.78 -0.08
CA ALA A 337 11.86 -6.15 0.13
C ALA A 337 10.77 -6.54 -0.90
N PRO A 338 10.50 -7.84 -1.12
CA PRO A 338 9.37 -8.28 -1.92
C PRO A 338 8.04 -7.66 -1.44
N LEU A 339 7.14 -7.32 -2.37
CA LEU A 339 5.84 -6.71 -2.03
C LEU A 339 5.04 -7.55 -1.02
N SER A 340 5.15 -8.88 -1.10
CA SER A 340 4.49 -9.81 -0.18
C SER A 340 5.01 -9.74 1.26
N THR A 341 6.28 -9.36 1.48
CA THR A 341 6.88 -9.31 2.82
C THR A 341 6.87 -7.91 3.43
N LEU A 342 6.59 -6.85 2.67
CA LEU A 342 6.60 -5.46 3.18
C LEU A 342 5.63 -5.24 4.35
N ARG A 343 4.41 -5.79 4.29
CA ARG A 343 3.45 -5.72 5.41
C ARG A 343 3.96 -6.48 6.63
N ASN A 344 4.75 -7.54 6.42
CA ASN A 344 5.39 -8.24 7.53
C ASN A 344 6.45 -7.35 8.18
N TRP A 345 7.33 -6.75 7.38
CA TRP A 345 8.32 -5.78 7.87
C TRP A 345 7.68 -4.65 8.68
N GLU A 346 6.59 -4.05 8.19
CA GLU A 346 5.86 -2.99 8.89
C GLU A 346 5.33 -3.45 10.26
N ARG A 347 4.72 -4.64 10.34
CA ARG A 347 4.25 -5.22 11.61
C ARG A 347 5.41 -5.49 12.57
N GLU A 348 6.50 -6.07 12.10
CA GLU A 348 7.67 -6.34 12.93
C GLU A 348 8.31 -5.05 13.45
N PHE A 349 8.37 -3.99 12.63
CA PHE A 349 8.82 -2.68 13.10
C PHE A 349 7.90 -2.10 14.17
N ALA A 350 6.58 -2.24 14.03
CA ALA A 350 5.62 -1.78 15.03
C ALA A 350 5.76 -2.53 16.36
N THR A 351 6.07 -3.83 16.32
CA THR A 351 6.27 -4.67 17.51
C THR A 351 7.62 -4.42 18.19
N TRP A 352 8.71 -4.41 17.41
CA TRP A 352 10.07 -4.40 17.96
C TRP A 352 10.66 -2.99 18.13
N ALA A 353 10.26 -2.03 17.29
CA ALA A 353 10.79 -0.66 17.29
C ALA A 353 9.71 0.42 17.05
N PRO A 354 8.63 0.49 17.88
CA PRO A 354 7.51 1.42 17.72
C PRO A 354 7.94 2.90 17.80
N GLN A 355 9.10 3.17 18.40
CA GLN A 355 9.70 4.50 18.44
C GLN A 355 10.11 5.02 17.06
N MET A 356 10.42 4.15 16.10
CA MET A 356 10.89 4.56 14.78
C MET A 356 9.73 4.99 13.89
N ASN A 357 9.90 6.08 13.15
CA ASN A 357 8.93 6.49 12.13
C ASN A 357 9.21 5.74 10.83
N VAL A 358 8.47 4.65 10.62
CA VAL A 358 8.57 3.79 9.44
C VAL A 358 7.49 4.19 8.44
N VAL A 359 7.87 4.34 7.16
CA VAL A 359 6.95 4.69 6.07
C VAL A 359 7.05 3.65 4.97
N MET A 360 5.91 3.02 4.64
CA MET A 360 5.81 2.12 3.50
C MET A 360 5.51 2.91 2.21
N TYR A 361 6.47 2.91 1.29
CA TYR A 361 6.41 3.55 -0.02
C TYR A 361 5.95 2.57 -1.10
N VAL A 362 4.63 2.42 -1.20
CA VAL A 362 3.93 1.59 -2.19
C VAL A 362 2.63 2.26 -2.65
N GLY A 363 2.06 1.81 -3.76
CA GLY A 363 0.74 2.24 -4.24
C GLY A 363 0.77 2.95 -5.59
N GLY A 364 -0.39 3.42 -6.04
CA GLY A 364 -0.58 4.15 -7.30
C GLY A 364 0.09 5.53 -7.31
N ALA A 365 0.03 6.22 -8.46
CA ALA A 365 0.71 7.52 -8.62
C ALA A 365 0.23 8.57 -7.60
N GLN A 366 -1.08 8.60 -7.31
CA GLN A 366 -1.69 9.52 -6.35
C GLN A 366 -1.26 9.22 -4.91
N ALA A 367 -1.33 7.96 -4.49
CA ALA A 367 -0.83 7.52 -3.18
C ALA A 367 0.64 7.94 -2.98
N ARG A 368 1.50 7.73 -3.98
CA ARG A 368 2.92 8.13 -3.91
C ARG A 368 3.11 9.64 -3.87
N ALA A 369 2.25 10.42 -4.53
CA ALA A 369 2.28 11.88 -4.44
C ALA A 369 2.02 12.37 -3.01
N ILE A 370 1.00 11.79 -2.34
CA ILE A 370 0.66 12.12 -0.95
C ILE A 370 1.81 11.75 0.00
N ILE A 371 2.42 10.57 -0.17
CA ILE A 371 3.59 10.17 0.65
C ILE A 371 4.75 11.16 0.46
N ARG A 372 5.08 11.55 -0.78
CA ARG A 372 6.14 12.53 -1.05
C ARG A 372 5.84 13.91 -0.46
N GLN A 373 4.56 14.32 -0.47
CA GLN A 373 4.14 15.63 0.03
C GLN A 373 4.17 15.72 1.56
N TYR A 374 3.67 14.69 2.26
CA TYR A 374 3.41 14.77 3.70
C TYR A 374 4.35 13.92 4.57
N GLU A 375 5.01 12.90 4.00
CA GLU A 375 5.85 11.97 4.78
C GLU A 375 7.34 12.12 4.52
N PHE A 376 7.75 12.60 3.34
CA PHE A 376 9.18 12.67 3.03
C PHE A 376 9.87 13.79 3.79
N PHE A 377 9.30 15.00 3.75
CA PHE A 377 9.92 16.18 4.31
C PHE A 377 8.97 16.91 5.25
N PHE A 378 9.51 17.44 6.35
CA PHE A 378 8.75 18.41 7.14
C PHE A 378 8.45 19.67 6.31
N PRO A 379 7.25 20.25 6.43
CA PRO A 379 6.85 21.41 5.64
C PRO A 379 7.83 22.56 5.86
N LYS A 380 8.07 23.34 4.79
CA LYS A 380 8.90 24.54 4.92
C LYS A 380 8.18 25.51 5.86
N ASN A 381 8.75 25.78 7.03
CA ASN A 381 8.30 26.93 7.83
C ASN A 381 8.49 28.21 7.00
N LEU A 382 7.44 28.66 6.33
CA LEU A 382 7.38 29.89 5.54
C LEU A 382 7.23 31.15 6.44
N LYS A 383 6.95 30.96 7.75
CA LYS A 383 6.75 32.07 8.67
C LYS A 383 8.09 32.51 9.30
N LYS A 384 8.53 33.72 8.93
CA LYS A 384 9.69 34.52 9.39
C LYS A 384 11.06 34.26 8.73
N SER A 385 11.14 34.43 7.41
CA SER A 385 12.32 35.09 6.81
C SER A 385 11.97 36.54 6.46
N LYS A 386 11.71 37.36 7.49
CA LYS A 386 11.82 38.82 7.32
C LYS A 386 13.30 39.16 7.53
N LYS A 387 13.97 39.56 6.45
CA LYS A 387 15.30 40.20 6.37
C LYS A 387 16.32 39.76 7.45
N LYS A 388 17.14 38.75 7.15
CA LYS A 388 18.53 38.71 7.64
C LYS A 388 19.47 38.76 6.44
N LYS A 389 20.22 39.86 6.34
CA LYS A 389 21.35 40.06 5.43
C LYS A 389 22.45 39.03 5.77
N SER A 390 23.20 38.66 4.73
CA SER A 390 24.48 37.96 4.72
C SER A 390 24.55 36.56 5.35
N GLY A 391 24.70 35.54 4.50
CA GLY A 391 25.29 34.24 4.85
C GLY A 391 24.34 33.21 5.48
N GLN A 392 23.26 32.79 4.80
CA GLN A 392 22.48 31.63 5.22
C GLN A 392 22.82 30.39 4.40
N THR A 393 23.49 29.43 5.05
CA THR A 393 23.62 28.04 4.59
C THR A 393 22.22 27.50 4.28
N VAL A 394 21.93 27.25 3.00
CA VAL A 394 20.69 26.61 2.57
C VAL A 394 20.61 25.26 3.28
N LYS A 395 19.71 25.12 4.28
CA LYS A 395 19.47 23.81 4.93
C LYS A 395 19.10 22.81 3.82
N SER A 396 19.96 21.81 3.64
CA SER A 396 19.81 20.82 2.58
C SER A 396 18.47 20.09 2.73
N LYS A 397 17.85 19.65 1.64
CA LYS A 397 16.61 18.83 1.69
C LYS A 397 16.78 17.60 2.62
N GLN A 398 18.01 17.11 2.76
CA GLN A 398 18.38 15.99 3.65
C GLN A 398 18.12 16.27 5.14
N ASP A 399 18.30 17.51 5.60
CA ASP A 399 18.08 17.88 7.02
C ASP A 399 16.60 18.00 7.40
N ARG A 400 15.69 17.76 6.46
CA ARG A 400 14.23 17.87 6.64
C ARG A 400 13.50 16.55 6.52
N ILE A 401 14.22 15.43 6.38
CA ILE A 401 13.60 14.12 6.24
C ILE A 401 12.82 13.79 7.52
N LYS A 402 11.55 13.37 7.35
CA LYS A 402 10.62 13.09 8.45
C LYS A 402 10.59 11.63 8.88
N PHE A 403 10.88 10.70 7.97
CA PHE A 403 10.91 9.27 8.25
C PHE A 403 12.31 8.81 8.69
N ASP A 404 12.35 7.77 9.51
CA ASP A 404 13.58 7.12 9.94
C ASP A 404 13.91 5.94 9.02
N VAL A 405 12.87 5.20 8.59
CA VAL A 405 12.99 4.04 7.70
C VAL A 405 11.96 4.16 6.59
N LEU A 406 12.41 3.94 5.36
CA LEU A 406 11.53 3.80 4.19
C LEU A 406 11.50 2.33 3.76
N LEU A 407 10.31 1.72 3.78
CA LEU A 407 10.08 0.37 3.23
C LEU A 407 9.61 0.51 1.79
N THR A 408 10.20 -0.21 0.85
CA THR A 408 9.78 -0.13 -0.56
C THR A 408 9.99 -1.44 -1.29
N SER A 409 9.28 -1.63 -2.40
CA SER A 409 9.42 -2.82 -3.24
C SER A 409 10.48 -2.63 -4.31
N TYR A 410 10.95 -3.75 -4.88
CA TYR A 410 11.88 -3.75 -6.00
C TYR A 410 11.37 -2.97 -7.22
N GLU A 411 10.07 -3.03 -7.47
CA GLU A 411 9.41 -2.34 -8.57
C GLU A 411 9.44 -0.82 -8.34
N MET A 412 9.16 -0.37 -7.11
CA MET A 412 9.12 1.06 -6.76
C MET A 412 10.49 1.74 -6.89
N ILE A 413 11.58 1.03 -6.59
CA ILE A 413 12.96 1.50 -6.80
C ILE A 413 13.22 1.87 -8.27
N ASN A 414 12.72 1.04 -9.19
CA ASN A 414 12.88 1.25 -10.63
C ASN A 414 11.94 2.35 -11.16
N MET A 415 10.73 2.46 -10.62
CA MET A 415 9.74 3.44 -11.06
C MET A 415 10.05 4.86 -10.59
N ASP A 416 10.44 5.04 -9.33
CA ASP A 416 10.58 6.36 -8.68
C ASP A 416 12.02 6.71 -8.28
N SER A 417 13.01 6.19 -9.03
CA SER A 417 14.44 6.45 -8.82
C SER A 417 14.77 7.96 -8.71
N ALA A 418 14.10 8.80 -9.49
CA ALA A 418 14.31 10.26 -9.46
C ALA A 418 14.03 10.90 -8.09
N SER A 419 13.08 10.35 -7.32
CA SER A 419 12.73 10.87 -5.98
C SER A 419 13.59 10.27 -4.87
N LEU A 420 13.99 9.00 -5.01
CA LEU A 420 14.69 8.26 -3.96
C LEU A 420 16.23 8.37 -4.05
N LYS A 421 16.79 8.51 -5.26
CA LYS A 421 18.23 8.63 -5.51
C LYS A 421 18.89 9.86 -4.87
N PRO A 422 18.24 11.05 -4.80
CA PRO A 422 18.84 12.23 -4.17
C PRO A 422 19.02 12.11 -2.65
N ILE A 423 18.35 11.14 -2.01
CA ILE A 423 18.43 10.93 -0.57
C ILE A 423 19.73 10.22 -0.24
N LYS A 424 20.50 10.76 0.72
CA LYS A 424 21.67 10.07 1.26
C LYS A 424 21.21 9.08 2.33
N TRP A 425 21.38 7.79 2.08
CA TRP A 425 20.96 6.72 2.96
C TRP A 425 22.12 6.31 3.86
N GLU A 426 21.88 6.20 5.17
CA GLU A 426 22.88 5.71 6.11
C GLU A 426 23.04 4.19 5.97
N CYS A 427 21.92 3.46 5.87
CA CYS A 427 21.93 2.02 5.65
C CYS A 427 20.89 1.65 4.58
N MET A 428 21.25 0.72 3.70
CA MET A 428 20.34 0.03 2.79
C MET A 428 20.30 -1.45 3.14
N ILE A 429 19.10 -1.97 3.41
CA ILE A 429 18.84 -3.39 3.62
C ILE A 429 18.07 -3.91 2.41
N VAL A 430 18.52 -5.01 1.81
CA VAL A 430 17.84 -5.67 0.70
C VAL A 430 17.47 -7.08 1.12
N ASP A 431 16.17 -7.34 1.21
CA ASP A 431 15.59 -8.61 1.63
C ASP A 431 15.37 -9.54 0.44
N GLU A 432 15.69 -10.82 0.55
CA GLU A 432 15.79 -11.76 -0.58
C GLU A 432 16.81 -11.31 -1.64
N GLY A 433 18.02 -11.00 -1.18
CA GLY A 433 19.12 -10.47 -1.99
C GLY A 433 19.51 -11.32 -3.20
N HIS A 434 19.12 -12.60 -3.26
CA HIS A 434 19.28 -13.47 -4.45
C HIS A 434 18.61 -12.89 -5.71
N ARG A 435 17.70 -11.92 -5.58
CA ARG A 435 17.13 -11.13 -6.69
C ARG A 435 18.20 -10.33 -7.46
N LEU A 436 19.35 -10.06 -6.87
CA LEU A 436 20.47 -9.28 -7.45
C LEU A 436 21.50 -10.15 -8.21
N LYS A 437 21.17 -11.40 -8.54
CA LYS A 437 22.07 -12.34 -9.20
C LYS A 437 22.56 -11.96 -10.61
N ASN A 438 21.94 -10.96 -11.26
CA ASN A 438 22.26 -10.58 -12.65
C ASN A 438 22.72 -9.11 -12.74
N LYS A 439 23.94 -8.86 -13.24
CA LYS A 439 24.51 -7.51 -13.47
C LYS A 439 23.69 -6.66 -14.42
N ASP A 440 23.11 -7.29 -15.45
CA ASP A 440 22.39 -6.62 -16.52
C ASP A 440 20.95 -6.27 -16.10
N SER A 441 20.55 -6.69 -14.90
CA SER A 441 19.27 -6.29 -14.34
C SER A 441 19.24 -4.79 -14.10
N LYS A 442 18.22 -4.12 -14.65
CA LYS A 442 17.93 -2.70 -14.36
C LYS A 442 17.89 -2.41 -12.87
N LEU A 443 17.41 -3.37 -12.06
CA LEU A 443 17.37 -3.24 -10.60
C LEU A 443 18.79 -3.09 -10.01
N PHE A 444 19.73 -3.91 -10.46
CA PHE A 444 21.12 -3.90 -10.01
C PHE A 444 21.76 -2.55 -10.30
N SER A 445 21.67 -2.11 -11.56
CA SER A 445 22.23 -0.84 -12.01
C SER A 445 21.60 0.35 -11.29
N THR A 446 20.29 0.30 -11.04
CA THR A 446 19.55 1.36 -10.34
C THR A 446 19.96 1.45 -8.88
N LEU A 447 19.98 0.33 -8.13
CA LEU A 447 20.36 0.31 -6.71
C LEU A 447 21.82 0.73 -6.49
N LYS A 448 22.74 0.34 -7.39
CA LYS A 448 24.15 0.73 -7.30
C LYS A 448 24.35 2.25 -7.32
N GLN A 449 23.46 2.99 -7.97
CA GLN A 449 23.51 4.45 -8.07
C GLN A 449 23.04 5.19 -6.79
N TYR A 450 22.51 4.49 -5.78
CA TYR A 450 22.03 5.11 -4.55
C TYR A 450 23.20 5.37 -3.59
N SER A 451 23.28 6.59 -3.09
CA SER A 451 24.26 6.98 -2.08
C SER A 451 23.93 6.29 -0.75
N THR A 452 24.77 5.31 -0.37
CA THR A 452 24.59 4.47 0.81
C THR A 452 25.92 4.38 1.56
N ARG A 453 25.88 4.54 2.88
CA ARG A 453 27.09 4.38 3.73
C ARG A 453 27.33 2.92 4.10
N HIS A 454 26.27 2.17 4.36
CA HIS A 454 26.34 0.74 4.63
C HIS A 454 25.25 -0.02 3.87
N ARG A 455 25.51 -1.28 3.55
CA ARG A 455 24.65 -2.16 2.75
C ARG A 455 24.59 -3.52 3.42
N VAL A 456 23.38 -4.04 3.59
CA VAL A 456 23.09 -5.33 4.19
C VAL A 456 22.22 -6.12 3.22
N LEU A 457 22.66 -7.30 2.82
CA LEU A 457 21.87 -8.23 2.02
C LEU A 457 21.33 -9.33 2.94
N LEU A 458 20.04 -9.58 2.91
CA LEU A 458 19.42 -10.70 3.62
C LEU A 458 19.08 -11.79 2.62
N THR A 459 19.50 -13.02 2.87
CA THR A 459 19.15 -14.16 2.01
C THR A 459 18.95 -15.41 2.83
N GLY A 460 17.90 -16.18 2.50
CA GLY A 460 17.66 -17.50 3.10
C GLY A 460 18.22 -18.66 2.28
N THR A 461 18.42 -18.43 0.99
CA THR A 461 19.05 -19.39 0.06
C THR A 461 20.51 -18.98 -0.07
N PRO A 462 21.43 -19.69 0.58
CA PRO A 462 22.82 -19.31 0.51
C PRO A 462 23.34 -19.64 -0.89
N LEU A 463 23.71 -18.62 -1.67
CA LEU A 463 24.71 -18.66 -2.76
C LEU A 463 24.76 -19.98 -3.55
N GLN A 464 23.60 -20.46 -4.02
CA GLN A 464 23.38 -21.91 -4.06
C GLN A 464 23.82 -22.58 -5.36
N ASN A 465 24.12 -21.83 -6.44
CA ASN A 465 24.25 -22.46 -7.77
C ASN A 465 25.41 -22.00 -8.67
N ASN A 466 26.05 -20.84 -8.46
CA ASN A 466 27.12 -20.37 -9.36
C ASN A 466 28.05 -19.36 -8.65
N LEU A 467 29.38 -19.46 -8.87
CA LEU A 467 30.36 -18.44 -8.47
C LEU A 467 29.99 -17.05 -9.02
N ASP A 468 29.36 -16.99 -10.19
CA ASP A 468 28.89 -15.74 -10.77
C ASP A 468 27.88 -15.04 -9.85
N GLU A 469 26.96 -15.77 -9.23
CA GLU A 469 25.98 -15.19 -8.30
C GLU A 469 26.67 -14.63 -7.05
N LEU A 470 27.66 -15.34 -6.53
CA LEU A 470 28.48 -14.88 -5.42
C LEU A 470 29.24 -13.61 -5.77
N PHE A 471 29.96 -13.61 -6.90
CA PHE A 471 30.66 -12.44 -7.39
C PHE A 471 29.70 -11.26 -7.55
N MET A 472 28.52 -11.48 -8.12
CA MET A 472 27.53 -10.43 -8.34
C MET A 472 27.07 -9.76 -7.04
N LEU A 473 26.82 -10.54 -5.99
CA LEU A 473 26.44 -10.00 -4.69
C LEU A 473 27.60 -9.26 -4.02
N MET A 474 28.82 -9.78 -4.12
CA MET A 474 30.02 -9.12 -3.58
C MET A 474 30.35 -7.82 -4.32
N HIS A 475 30.24 -7.82 -5.65
CA HIS A 475 30.38 -6.64 -6.50
C HIS A 475 29.30 -5.59 -6.21
N PHE A 476 28.08 -6.01 -5.87
CA PHE A 476 27.05 -5.09 -5.41
C PHE A 476 27.42 -4.43 -4.09
N LEU A 477 27.99 -5.19 -3.16
CA LEU A 477 28.40 -4.68 -1.86
C LEU A 477 29.57 -3.71 -1.98
N ASP A 478 30.65 -4.11 -2.64
CA ASP A 478 31.87 -3.34 -2.79
C ASP A 478 32.47 -3.52 -4.19
N ALA A 479 32.02 -2.68 -5.13
CA ALA A 479 32.51 -2.69 -6.50
C ALA A 479 33.99 -2.28 -6.63
N GLY A 480 34.58 -1.66 -5.60
CA GLY A 480 35.98 -1.25 -5.60
C GLY A 480 36.92 -2.41 -5.31
N LYS A 481 36.54 -3.32 -4.40
CA LYS A 481 37.32 -4.52 -4.07
C LYS A 481 37.14 -5.65 -5.08
N PHE A 482 35.96 -5.77 -5.69
CA PHE A 482 35.63 -6.82 -6.63
C PHE A 482 35.43 -6.21 -8.02
N GLY A 483 36.51 -6.04 -8.78
CA GLY A 483 36.51 -5.25 -10.02
C GLY A 483 35.97 -6.00 -11.24
N SER A 484 36.53 -7.16 -11.56
CA SER A 484 36.23 -7.95 -12.76
C SER A 484 35.71 -9.34 -12.41
N LEU A 485 34.67 -9.78 -13.12
CA LEU A 485 34.15 -11.15 -13.02
C LEU A 485 35.16 -12.14 -13.59
N GLU A 486 35.83 -11.75 -14.68
CA GLU A 486 36.81 -12.57 -15.38
C GLU A 486 38.04 -12.85 -14.50
N GLU A 487 38.56 -11.85 -13.78
CA GLU A 487 39.65 -12.04 -12.81
C GLU A 487 39.23 -12.99 -11.67
N PHE A 488 37.99 -12.84 -11.18
CA PHE A 488 37.46 -13.70 -10.14
C PHE A 488 37.25 -15.14 -10.61
N GLN A 489 36.75 -15.34 -11.84
CA GLN A 489 36.61 -16.66 -12.42
C GLN A 489 37.96 -17.32 -12.65
N GLN A 490 38.97 -16.60 -13.13
CA GLN A 490 40.33 -17.12 -13.29
C GLN A 490 40.97 -17.48 -11.95
N GLU A 491 40.73 -16.70 -10.89
CA GLU A 491 41.28 -16.97 -9.56
C GLU A 491 40.65 -18.21 -8.90
N PHE A 492 39.39 -18.53 -9.23
CA PHE A 492 38.60 -19.60 -8.61
C PHE A 492 38.07 -20.63 -9.62
N GLU A 493 38.74 -20.79 -10.77
CA GLU A 493 38.30 -21.69 -11.86
C GLU A 493 38.35 -23.18 -11.41
N ASP A 494 39.29 -23.52 -10.53
CA ASP A 494 39.55 -24.87 -10.01
C ASP A 494 39.23 -25.00 -8.50
N ILE A 495 37.94 -24.84 -8.15
CA ILE A 495 37.41 -24.97 -6.77
C ILE A 495 37.64 -26.37 -6.13
N SER A 496 38.26 -27.30 -6.86
CA SER A 496 38.65 -28.62 -6.35
C SER A 496 39.83 -28.56 -5.35
N GLN A 497 40.56 -27.45 -5.28
CA GLN A 497 41.69 -27.27 -4.37
C GLN A 497 41.24 -26.69 -3.02
N GLU A 498 41.53 -27.41 -1.93
CA GLU A 498 41.18 -27.01 -0.56
C GLU A 498 41.74 -25.64 -0.17
N GLU A 499 42.91 -25.27 -0.71
CA GLU A 499 43.52 -23.95 -0.51
C GLU A 499 42.68 -22.79 -1.08
N GLN A 500 42.11 -22.96 -2.27
CA GLN A 500 41.27 -21.94 -2.90
C GLN A 500 39.97 -21.75 -2.12
N VAL A 501 39.37 -22.84 -1.64
CA VAL A 501 38.17 -22.80 -0.79
C VAL A 501 38.47 -22.08 0.53
N SER A 502 39.60 -22.39 1.19
CA SER A 502 40.03 -21.71 2.42
C SER A 502 40.25 -20.22 2.19
N ARG A 503 40.86 -19.83 1.06
CA ARG A 503 41.07 -18.43 0.69
C ARG A 503 39.74 -17.70 0.44
N LEU A 504 38.82 -18.33 -0.27
CA LEU A 504 37.47 -17.81 -0.50
C LEU A 504 36.73 -17.61 0.83
N HIS A 505 36.79 -18.59 1.73
CA HIS A 505 36.19 -18.47 3.07
C HIS A 505 36.81 -17.32 3.88
N LYS A 506 38.14 -17.15 3.87
CA LYS A 506 38.80 -16.02 4.56
C LYS A 506 38.37 -14.67 4.00
N MET A 507 38.20 -14.58 2.68
CA MET A 507 37.74 -13.37 2.01
C MET A 507 36.27 -13.05 2.31
N LEU A 508 35.41 -14.07 2.40
CA LEU A 508 33.98 -13.92 2.68
C LEU A 508 33.68 -13.75 4.18
N ALA A 509 34.50 -14.29 5.08
CA ALA A 509 34.29 -14.26 6.52
C ALA A 509 33.91 -12.89 7.11
N PRO A 510 34.56 -11.75 6.75
CA PRO A 510 34.15 -10.45 7.28
C PRO A 510 32.84 -9.92 6.69
N HIS A 511 32.37 -10.50 5.58
CA HIS A 511 31.18 -10.05 4.85
C HIS A 511 29.97 -10.97 5.05
N LEU A 512 30.16 -12.23 5.41
CA LEU A 512 29.12 -13.26 5.39
C LEU A 512 28.93 -13.88 6.78
N LEU A 513 27.70 -13.79 7.30
CA LEU A 513 27.26 -14.58 8.45
C LEU A 513 26.22 -15.59 7.99
N ARG A 514 26.47 -16.88 8.24
CA ARG A 514 25.58 -17.99 7.84
C ARG A 514 25.45 -19.01 8.98
N ARG A 515 24.22 -19.30 9.38
CA ARG A 515 23.87 -20.32 10.38
C ARG A 515 22.68 -21.15 9.91
N VAL A 516 22.65 -22.43 10.30
CA VAL A 516 21.52 -23.33 10.03
C VAL A 516 20.73 -23.62 11.30
N LYS A 517 19.46 -23.99 11.16
CA LYS A 517 18.56 -24.25 12.30
C LYS A 517 19.10 -25.31 13.25
N LYS A 518 19.76 -26.34 12.71
CA LYS A 518 20.36 -27.42 13.50
C LYS A 518 21.42 -26.94 14.49
N ASP A 519 22.13 -25.87 14.14
CA ASP A 519 23.24 -25.34 14.96
C ASP A 519 22.74 -24.45 16.09
N VAL A 520 21.56 -23.84 15.94
CA VAL A 520 21.10 -22.75 16.81
C VAL A 520 19.73 -22.98 17.46
N MET A 521 18.93 -23.92 16.95
CA MET A 521 17.61 -24.26 17.49
C MET A 521 17.52 -25.76 17.77
N THR A 522 18.09 -26.18 18.89
CA THR A 522 18.09 -27.59 19.34
C THR A 522 16.73 -28.09 19.82
N GLU A 523 15.78 -27.19 20.08
CA GLU A 523 14.44 -27.51 20.60
C GLU A 523 13.42 -27.87 19.51
N LEU A 524 13.76 -27.67 18.24
CA LEU A 524 12.83 -27.94 17.14
C LEU A 524 12.79 -29.43 16.78
N PRO A 525 11.60 -29.97 16.47
CA PRO A 525 11.48 -31.35 16.00
C PRO A 525 12.17 -31.55 14.64
N PRO A 526 12.68 -32.76 14.35
CA PRO A 526 13.37 -33.03 13.11
C PRO A 526 12.43 -32.96 11.89
N LYS A 527 12.88 -32.30 10.82
CA LYS A 527 12.18 -32.28 9.53
C LYS A 527 12.26 -33.67 8.87
N LYS A 528 11.12 -34.27 8.55
CA LYS A 528 11.02 -35.50 7.74
C LYS A 528 10.58 -35.14 6.31
N GLU A 529 11.23 -35.74 5.32
CA GLU A 529 10.90 -35.59 3.91
C GLU A 529 10.54 -36.96 3.35
N LEU A 530 9.35 -37.09 2.78
CA LEU A 530 8.83 -38.34 2.21
C LEU A 530 8.61 -38.14 0.72
N ILE A 531 9.26 -38.96 -0.10
CA ILE A 531 9.11 -38.94 -1.56
C ILE A 531 8.06 -39.98 -1.93
N LEU A 532 6.87 -39.52 -2.30
CA LEU A 532 5.80 -40.37 -2.83
C LEU A 532 5.96 -40.52 -4.34
N ARG A 533 6.26 -41.73 -4.80
CA ARG A 533 6.30 -42.05 -6.24
C ARG A 533 4.90 -42.38 -6.70
N VAL A 534 4.33 -41.54 -7.56
CA VAL A 534 2.97 -41.68 -8.11
C VAL A 534 3.06 -42.13 -9.56
N GLU A 535 2.26 -43.13 -9.93
CA GLU A 535 2.14 -43.57 -11.32
C GLU A 535 1.20 -42.66 -12.11
N LEU A 536 1.48 -42.49 -13.41
CA LEU A 536 0.60 -41.73 -14.29
C LEU A 536 -0.74 -42.45 -14.50
N SER A 537 -1.83 -41.69 -14.40
CA SER A 537 -3.17 -42.17 -14.75
C SER A 537 -3.31 -42.49 -16.24
N SER A 538 -4.34 -43.25 -16.62
CA SER A 538 -4.60 -43.61 -18.03
C SER A 538 -4.73 -42.39 -18.93
N LYS A 539 -5.46 -41.36 -18.48
CA LYS A 539 -5.63 -40.10 -19.22
C LYS A 539 -4.31 -39.34 -19.35
N GLN A 540 -3.51 -39.27 -18.28
CA GLN A 540 -2.17 -38.67 -18.35
C GLN A 540 -1.27 -39.42 -19.33
N LYS A 541 -1.25 -40.77 -19.33
CA LYS A 541 -0.45 -41.57 -20.26
C LYS A 541 -0.83 -41.31 -21.73
N GLU A 542 -2.12 -41.20 -22.04
CA GLU A 542 -2.61 -40.87 -23.39
C GLU A 542 -2.05 -39.52 -23.88
N TYR A 543 -2.26 -38.46 -23.10
CA TYR A 543 -1.77 -37.12 -23.44
C TYR A 543 -0.23 -37.04 -23.41
N TYR A 544 0.43 -37.79 -22.53
CA TYR A 544 1.89 -37.78 -22.41
C TYR A 544 2.53 -38.36 -23.67
N LYS A 545 1.97 -39.47 -24.17
CA LYS A 545 2.35 -40.06 -25.45
C LYS A 545 2.01 -39.11 -26.61
N ALA A 546 0.83 -38.50 -26.61
CA ALA A 546 0.41 -37.55 -27.65
C ALA A 546 1.35 -36.33 -27.76
N ILE A 547 1.79 -35.76 -26.63
CA ILE A 547 2.77 -34.67 -26.57
C ILE A 547 4.13 -35.12 -27.14
N LEU A 548 4.64 -36.28 -26.72
CA LEU A 548 5.93 -36.81 -27.20
C LEU A 548 5.93 -37.09 -28.70
N THR A 549 4.82 -37.63 -29.20
CA THR A 549 4.64 -37.96 -30.63
C THR A 549 4.20 -36.76 -31.47
N ARG A 550 4.03 -35.58 -30.87
CA ARG A 550 3.50 -34.36 -31.51
C ARG A 550 2.18 -34.60 -32.25
N ASN A 551 1.30 -35.41 -31.68
CA ASN A 551 0.02 -35.74 -32.27
C ASN A 551 -1.04 -34.66 -31.97
N PHE A 552 -1.08 -33.63 -32.82
CA PHE A 552 -2.03 -32.52 -32.70
C PHE A 552 -3.49 -32.93 -32.83
N GLN A 553 -3.82 -34.07 -33.43
CA GLN A 553 -5.22 -34.52 -33.55
C GLN A 553 -5.80 -34.95 -32.20
N ILE A 554 -4.97 -35.52 -31.32
CA ILE A 554 -5.37 -35.90 -29.95
C ILE A 554 -5.33 -34.68 -29.03
N LEU A 555 -4.35 -33.79 -29.23
CA LEU A 555 -4.15 -32.59 -28.42
C LEU A 555 -5.15 -31.47 -28.70
N THR A 556 -5.69 -31.40 -29.91
CA THR A 556 -6.67 -30.38 -30.32
C THR A 556 -8.06 -30.98 -30.54
N ARG A 557 -8.39 -32.07 -29.83
CA ARG A 557 -9.73 -32.64 -29.88
C ARG A 557 -10.74 -31.56 -29.50
N LYS A 558 -11.60 -31.20 -30.46
CA LYS A 558 -12.74 -30.29 -30.34
C LYS A 558 -12.43 -28.78 -30.23
N GLY A 559 -11.75 -28.22 -31.24
CA GLY A 559 -11.86 -26.78 -31.57
C GLY A 559 -11.28 -25.79 -30.55
N GLY A 560 -10.63 -26.27 -29.49
CA GLY A 560 -9.92 -25.44 -28.52
C GLY A 560 -8.63 -24.83 -29.07
N ALA A 561 -8.04 -23.91 -28.30
CA ALA A 561 -6.75 -23.32 -28.61
C ALA A 561 -5.69 -24.42 -28.81
N GLN A 562 -4.85 -24.27 -29.85
CA GLN A 562 -3.81 -25.25 -30.17
C GLN A 562 -2.77 -25.27 -29.04
N ILE A 563 -2.55 -26.43 -28.42
CA ILE A 563 -1.46 -26.61 -27.45
C ILE A 563 -0.13 -26.37 -28.18
N SER A 564 0.55 -25.29 -27.82
CA SER A 564 1.85 -24.95 -28.39
C SER A 564 2.93 -25.87 -27.85
N LEU A 565 3.43 -26.78 -28.69
CA LEU A 565 4.50 -27.71 -28.34
C LEU A 565 5.91 -27.11 -28.49
N ILE A 566 6.06 -25.79 -28.44
CA ILE A 566 7.38 -25.12 -28.49
C ILE A 566 8.20 -25.50 -27.24
N ASN A 567 7.56 -25.66 -26.08
CA ASN A 567 8.21 -26.08 -24.84
C ASN A 567 7.60 -27.39 -24.32
N VAL A 568 7.90 -28.49 -25.02
CA VAL A 568 7.43 -29.85 -24.71
C VAL A 568 7.66 -30.22 -23.24
N VAL A 569 8.82 -29.87 -22.67
CA VAL A 569 9.15 -30.19 -21.28
C VAL A 569 8.17 -29.53 -20.30
N MET A 570 7.79 -28.27 -20.55
CA MET A 570 6.83 -27.59 -19.69
C MET A 570 5.42 -28.17 -19.81
N GLU A 571 4.99 -28.56 -21.01
CA GLU A 571 3.68 -29.21 -21.20
C GLU A 571 3.62 -30.59 -20.55
N LEU A 572 4.70 -31.39 -20.65
CA LEU A 572 4.81 -32.65 -19.92
C LEU A 572 4.78 -32.44 -18.41
N ARG A 573 5.47 -31.40 -17.89
CA ARG A 573 5.42 -31.07 -16.45
C ARG A 573 4.01 -30.70 -16.00
N LYS A 574 3.30 -29.85 -16.76
CA LYS A 574 1.90 -29.49 -16.48
C LYS A 574 1.01 -30.74 -16.44
N LEU A 575 1.15 -31.60 -17.44
CA LEU A 575 0.38 -32.84 -17.55
C LEU A 575 0.65 -33.81 -16.38
N CYS A 576 1.92 -33.96 -15.97
CA CYS A 576 2.28 -34.76 -14.81
C CYS A 576 1.71 -34.21 -13.51
N CYS A 577 1.54 -32.89 -13.38
CA CYS A 577 0.80 -32.29 -12.27
C CYS A 577 -0.70 -32.61 -12.39
N HIS A 578 -1.32 -32.30 -13.52
CA HIS A 578 -2.72 -32.59 -13.78
C HIS A 578 -3.07 -32.47 -15.28
N PRO A 579 -3.91 -33.36 -15.87
CA PRO A 579 -4.27 -33.28 -17.29
C PRO A 579 -5.04 -32.02 -17.68
N PHE A 580 -5.84 -31.43 -16.77
CA PHE A 580 -6.59 -30.20 -17.06
C PHE A 580 -5.74 -28.92 -17.03
N MET A 581 -4.45 -29.02 -16.73
CA MET A 581 -3.52 -27.88 -16.94
C MET A 581 -3.21 -27.64 -18.42
N LEU A 582 -3.64 -28.56 -19.29
CA LEU A 582 -3.56 -28.42 -20.74
C LEU A 582 -4.85 -27.78 -21.27
N GLU A 583 -4.70 -26.75 -22.10
CA GLU A 583 -5.83 -26.09 -22.76
C GLU A 583 -6.59 -27.07 -23.67
N GLY A 584 -7.93 -27.07 -23.59
CA GLY A 584 -8.79 -27.93 -24.41
C GLY A 584 -8.96 -29.37 -23.91
N VAL A 585 -8.41 -29.72 -22.74
CA VAL A 585 -8.55 -31.06 -22.12
C VAL A 585 -9.65 -31.11 -21.04
N GLU A 586 -10.28 -29.96 -20.76
CA GLU A 586 -11.39 -29.82 -19.81
C GLU A 586 -12.67 -30.52 -20.32
N PRO A 587 -13.43 -31.21 -19.45
CA PRO A 587 -14.71 -31.78 -19.82
C PRO A 587 -15.77 -30.68 -20.08
N GLU A 588 -16.55 -30.83 -21.15
CA GLU A 588 -17.64 -29.89 -21.51
C GLU A 588 -18.83 -29.95 -20.51
N ASP A 589 -18.98 -31.07 -19.78
CA ASP A 589 -20.03 -31.27 -18.79
C ASP A 589 -19.59 -30.87 -17.38
N ASN A 590 -20.17 -29.79 -16.85
CA ASN A 590 -19.99 -29.36 -15.45
C ASN A 590 -20.24 -30.49 -14.44
N ASN A 591 -21.10 -31.47 -14.76
CA ASN A 591 -21.38 -32.61 -13.89
C ASN A 591 -20.20 -33.58 -13.71
N GLU A 592 -19.30 -33.72 -14.70
CA GLU A 592 -18.09 -34.53 -14.54
C GLU A 592 -17.04 -33.82 -13.69
N PHE A 593 -16.90 -32.50 -13.86
CA PHE A 593 -16.03 -31.69 -13.01
C PHE A 593 -16.50 -31.72 -11.55
N THR A 594 -17.80 -31.53 -11.30
CA THR A 594 -18.38 -31.63 -9.94
C THR A 594 -18.21 -33.01 -9.34
N LYS A 595 -18.44 -34.10 -10.10
CA LYS A 595 -18.19 -35.47 -9.61
C LYS A 595 -16.70 -35.72 -9.29
N TYR A 596 -15.80 -35.13 -10.06
CA TYR A 596 -14.35 -35.24 -9.82
C TYR A 596 -13.89 -34.45 -8.60
N VAL A 597 -14.42 -33.24 -8.40
CA VAL A 597 -14.20 -32.44 -7.18
C VAL A 597 -14.75 -33.17 -5.95
N MET A 598 -15.97 -33.71 -6.03
CA MET A 598 -16.55 -34.52 -4.95
C MET A 598 -15.76 -35.81 -4.67
N PHE A 599 -15.17 -36.43 -5.69
CA PHE A 599 -14.28 -37.58 -5.52
C PHE A 599 -12.99 -37.20 -4.78
N LEU A 600 -12.36 -36.08 -5.15
CA LEU A 600 -11.18 -35.56 -4.45
C LEU A 600 -11.49 -35.17 -3.00
N ASP A 601 -12.64 -34.53 -2.74
CA ASP A 601 -13.09 -34.21 -1.37
C ASP A 601 -13.38 -35.47 -0.54
N SER A 602 -13.95 -36.51 -1.14
CA SER A 602 -14.18 -37.79 -0.44
C SER A 602 -12.88 -38.48 -0.01
N GLN A 603 -11.80 -38.34 -0.79
CA GLN A 603 -10.49 -38.92 -0.48
C GLN A 603 -9.72 -38.11 0.59
N LEU A 604 -10.04 -36.81 0.74
CA LEU A 604 -9.45 -35.94 1.76
C LEU A 604 -10.07 -36.15 3.16
N HIS A 605 -11.29 -36.67 3.25
CA HIS A 605 -11.93 -36.98 4.54
C HIS A 605 -11.56 -38.36 5.12
N ASP A 606 -10.95 -39.23 4.33
CA ASP A 606 -10.48 -40.56 4.76
C ASP A 606 -8.96 -40.61 5.07
N CYS A 607 -8.27 -39.45 5.19
CA CYS A 607 -6.84 -39.36 5.57
C CYS A 607 -6.63 -38.68 6.93
#